data_AF-A0A432CLF8-F1
#
_entry.id   AF-A0A432CLF8-F1
#
_cell.length_a   1.000
_cell.length_b   1.000
_cell.length_c   1.000
_cell.angle_alpha   90.00
_cell.angle_beta   90.00
_cell.angle_gamma   90.00
#
_symmetry.space_group_name_H-M   'P 1'
#
loop_
_entity.id
_entity.type
_entity.pdbx_description
1 polymer ?
#
loop_
_entity_poly.entity_id
_entity_poly.type
_entity_poly.pdbx_seq_one_letter_code
_entity_poly.pdbx_strand_id
1 'polypeptide(L)'
;MNNALKFTQNGAVHVITKQHSLQNENATLYYEITDTGIGIPEDKLASVFDNFSQSPIEVNQKYGVTGLGLTIIKKLIKILGGQIKLKSTVRRRIYIFIPAGL
;
A
#
# COMPACT_ATOMS: atom_id res chain seq x y z
N MET A 1 1.69 1.90 -6.00
CA MET A 1 1.17 2.82 -7.03
C MET A 1 0.16 2.14 -7.96
N ASN A 2 0.47 0.98 -8.57
CA ASN A 2 -0.43 0.32 -9.53
C ASN A 2 -1.88 0.13 -9.00
N ASN A 3 -2.05 -0.37 -7.76
CA ASN A 3 -3.40 -0.50 -7.18
C ASN A 3 -4.16 0.83 -7.10
N ALA A 4 -3.51 1.93 -6.71
CA ALA A 4 -4.14 3.25 -6.64
C ALA A 4 -4.65 3.70 -8.02
N LEU A 5 -3.86 3.49 -9.08
CA LEU A 5 -4.25 3.79 -10.46
C LEU A 5 -5.41 2.92 -10.94
N LYS A 6 -5.40 1.62 -10.63
CA LYS A 6 -6.47 0.69 -11.02
C LYS A 6 -7.84 1.03 -10.41
N PHE A 7 -7.86 1.50 -9.17
CA PHE A 7 -9.09 1.76 -8.42
C PHE A 7 -9.55 3.23 -8.45
N THR A 8 -8.80 4.11 -9.12
CA THR A 8 -9.13 5.53 -9.29
C THR A 8 -9.36 5.83 -10.77
N GLN A 9 -10.60 5.69 -11.24
CA GLN A 9 -10.95 6.00 -12.64
C GLN A 9 -11.06 7.51 -12.89
N ASN A 10 -11.78 8.22 -12.00
CA ASN A 10 -11.97 9.67 -12.05
C ASN A 10 -11.52 10.26 -10.72
N GLY A 11 -10.37 10.93 -10.72
CA GLY A 11 -9.78 11.49 -9.51
C GLY A 11 -8.27 11.63 -9.62
N ALA A 12 -7.61 11.68 -8.46
CA ALA A 12 -6.17 11.84 -8.35
C ALA A 12 -5.52 10.73 -7.52
N VAL A 13 -4.25 10.47 -7.83
CA VAL A 13 -3.31 9.68 -7.04
C VAL A 13 -2.15 10.60 -6.66
N HIS A 14 -1.90 10.75 -5.37
CA HIS A 14 -0.81 11.53 -4.82
C HIS A 14 0.27 10.60 -4.27
N VAL A 15 1.53 10.93 -4.56
CA VAL A 15 2.69 10.24 -4.02
C VAL A 15 3.56 11.26 -3.29
N ILE A 16 3.90 10.96 -2.05
CA ILE A 16 4.79 11.77 -1.22
C ILE A 16 5.98 10.91 -0.81
N THR A 17 7.18 11.43 -1.01
CA THR A 17 8.42 10.88 -0.48
C THR A 17 9.08 11.93 0.39
N LYS A 18 9.48 11.59 1.60
CA LYS A 18 10.23 12.49 2.49
C LYS A 18 11.14 11.72 3.42
N GLN A 19 12.20 12.36 3.90
CA GLN A 19 12.93 11.87 5.06
C GLN A 19 12.00 11.91 6.28
N HIS A 20 11.84 10.77 6.95
CA HIS A 20 11.09 10.65 8.19
C HIS A 20 11.94 11.04 9.40
N SER A 21 13.17 10.51 9.43
CA SER A 21 14.16 10.77 10.47
C SER A 21 15.56 10.59 9.91
N LEU A 22 16.53 11.22 10.56
CA LEU A 22 17.95 11.00 10.36
C LEU A 22 18.57 10.92 11.75
N GLN A 23 19.22 9.80 12.05
CA GLN A 23 19.96 9.59 13.29
C GLN A 23 21.35 9.06 12.93
N ASN A 24 22.38 9.83 13.27
CA ASN A 24 23.75 9.59 12.81
C ASN A 24 23.77 9.49 11.27
N GLU A 25 24.27 8.37 10.73
CA GLU A 25 24.30 8.07 9.29
C GLU A 25 23.09 7.25 8.80
N ASN A 26 22.12 6.97 9.68
CA ASN A 26 20.93 6.20 9.35
C ASN A 26 19.73 7.11 9.07
N ALA A 27 19.28 7.14 7.83
CA ALA A 27 18.03 7.78 7.46
C ALA A 27 16.86 6.79 7.56
N THR A 28 15.65 7.29 7.76
CA THR A 28 14.41 6.54 7.50
C THR A 28 13.61 7.33 6.49
N LEU A 29 13.20 6.68 5.40
CA LEU A 29 12.38 7.27 4.36
C LEU A 29 10.91 6.96 4.58
N TYR A 30 10.07 7.95 4.39
CA TYR A 30 8.62 7.85 4.37
C TYR A 30 8.12 7.94 2.93
N TYR A 31 7.32 6.95 2.55
CA TYR A 31 6.57 6.94 1.30
C TYR A 31 5.08 6.90 1.61
N GLU A 32 4.30 7.78 1.00
CA GLU A 32 2.84 7.74 1.07
C GLU A 32 2.25 7.74 -0.33
N ILE A 33 1.24 6.91 -0.52
CA ILE A 33 0.39 6.85 -1.70
C ILE A 33 -1.04 7.07 -1.23
N THR A 34 -1.66 8.16 -1.66
CA THR A 34 -3.06 8.48 -1.39
C THR A 34 -3.82 8.51 -2.71
N ASP A 35 -4.96 7.84 -2.78
CA ASP A 35 -5.83 7.82 -3.95
C ASP A 35 -7.27 8.15 -3.59
N THR A 36 -8.01 8.66 -4.58
CA THR A 36 -9.40 9.11 -4.44
C THR A 36 -10.41 8.08 -4.93
N GLY A 37 -9.97 6.83 -5.13
CA GLY A 37 -10.80 5.73 -5.60
C GLY A 37 -11.84 5.25 -4.60
N ILE A 38 -12.46 4.11 -4.93
CA ILE A 38 -13.59 3.50 -4.22
C ILE A 38 -13.34 3.15 -2.75
N GLY A 39 -12.09 3.22 -2.28
CA GLY A 39 -11.71 2.85 -0.91
C GLY A 39 -11.76 1.34 -0.65
N ILE A 40 -11.56 0.98 0.61
CA ILE A 40 -11.61 -0.40 1.10
C ILE A 40 -12.44 -0.40 2.39
N PRO A 41 -13.48 -1.25 2.48
CA PRO A 41 -14.23 -1.45 3.73
C PRO A 41 -13.35 -1.85 4.90
N GLU A 42 -13.67 -1.40 6.11
CA GLU A 42 -12.83 -1.57 7.31
C GLU A 42 -12.58 -3.04 7.66
N ASP A 43 -13.62 -3.88 7.52
CA ASP A 43 -13.58 -5.34 7.70
C ASP A 43 -12.63 -6.04 6.72
N LYS A 44 -12.29 -5.40 5.60
CA LYS A 44 -11.38 -5.93 4.58
C LYS A 44 -9.96 -5.37 4.68
N LEU A 45 -9.69 -4.38 5.53
CA LEU A 45 -8.37 -3.76 5.62
C LEU A 45 -7.28 -4.74 6.06
N ALA A 46 -7.60 -5.64 6.99
CA ALA A 46 -6.66 -6.64 7.48
C ALA A 46 -6.30 -7.65 6.37
N SER A 47 -7.30 -8.12 5.63
CA SER A 47 -7.16 -9.18 4.63
C SER A 47 -6.50 -8.74 3.32
N VAL A 48 -6.42 -7.43 3.06
CA VAL A 48 -5.71 -6.86 1.89
C VAL A 48 -4.22 -7.26 1.85
N PHE A 49 -3.66 -7.65 3.00
CA PHE A 49 -2.28 -8.08 3.13
C PHE A 49 -2.11 -9.58 3.38
N ASP A 50 -3.20 -10.34 3.46
CA ASP A 50 -3.15 -11.76 3.76
C ASP A 50 -2.62 -12.54 2.56
N ASN A 51 -2.10 -13.74 2.83
CA ASN A 51 -1.73 -14.66 1.76
C ASN A 51 -3.01 -15.02 1.00
N PHE A 52 -2.92 -14.99 -0.32
CA PHE A 52 -3.99 -15.26 -1.28
C PHE A 52 -5.13 -16.15 -0.73
N SER A 53 -6.18 -15.50 -0.20
CA SER A 53 -7.51 -16.09 -0.14
C SER A 53 -8.14 -15.84 -1.50
N GLN A 54 -8.80 -16.83 -2.09
CA GLN A 54 -9.50 -16.70 -3.36
C GLN A 54 -10.46 -15.49 -3.29
N SER A 55 -10.04 -14.35 -3.85
CA SER A 55 -10.91 -13.18 -3.98
C SER A 55 -12.17 -13.56 -4.77
N PRO A 56 -13.32 -12.93 -4.51
CA PRO A 56 -14.52 -13.16 -5.30
C PRO A 56 -14.21 -12.99 -6.80
N ILE A 57 -14.68 -13.95 -7.61
CA ILE A 57 -14.40 -14.09 -9.05
C ILE A 57 -14.63 -12.76 -9.81
N GLU A 58 -15.63 -11.98 -9.40
CA GLU A 58 -16.00 -10.70 -10.00
C GLU A 58 -14.90 -9.63 -9.93
N VAL A 59 -14.15 -9.53 -8.82
CA VAL A 59 -13.08 -8.53 -8.67
C VAL A 59 -11.88 -8.89 -9.52
N ASN A 60 -11.56 -10.19 -9.60
CA ASN A 60 -10.46 -10.70 -10.41
C ASN A 60 -10.73 -10.50 -11.90
N GLN A 61 -11.97 -10.73 -12.34
CA GLN A 61 -12.38 -10.51 -13.73
C GLN A 61 -12.42 -9.02 -14.11
N LYS A 62 -12.92 -8.15 -13.23
CA LYS A 62 -13.06 -6.71 -13.54
C LYS A 62 -11.74 -5.94 -13.52
N TYR A 63 -10.78 -6.32 -12.67
CA TYR A 63 -9.55 -5.53 -12.45
C TYR A 63 -8.24 -6.32 -12.69
N GLY A 64 -8.32 -7.60 -13.07
CA GLY A 64 -7.17 -8.45 -13.39
C GLY A 64 -6.16 -8.51 -12.24
N VAL A 65 -6.63 -8.67 -11.00
CA VAL A 65 -5.79 -8.57 -9.80
C VAL A 65 -5.58 -9.96 -9.21
N THR A 66 -4.32 -10.37 -9.05
CA THR A 66 -3.98 -11.64 -8.40
C THR A 66 -3.88 -11.54 -6.87
N GLY A 67 -4.00 -10.34 -6.31
CA GLY A 67 -3.88 -10.07 -4.87
C GLY A 67 -2.44 -10.17 -4.31
N LEU A 68 -1.51 -10.80 -5.04
CA LEU A 68 -0.15 -11.12 -4.58
C LEU A 68 0.70 -9.88 -4.27
N GLY A 69 0.49 -8.77 -4.99
CA GLY A 69 1.40 -7.62 -4.94
C GLY A 69 1.55 -6.98 -3.55
N LEU A 70 0.44 -6.80 -2.81
CA LEU A 70 0.51 -6.18 -1.48
C LEU A 70 1.08 -7.12 -0.43
N THR A 71 0.78 -8.41 -0.54
CA THR A 71 1.34 -9.46 0.34
C THR A 71 2.86 -9.54 0.16
N ILE A 72 3.36 -9.54 -1.09
CA ILE A 72 4.80 -9.53 -1.39
C ILE A 72 5.45 -8.25 -0.87
N ILE A 73 4.85 -7.08 -1.14
CA ILE A 73 5.38 -5.79 -0.67
C ILE A 73 5.45 -5.73 0.86
N LYS A 74 4.43 -6.23 1.58
CA LYS A 74 4.47 -6.29 3.05
C LYS A 74 5.62 -7.15 3.57
N LYS A 75 5.87 -8.30 2.93
CA LYS A 75 7.01 -9.17 3.28
C LYS A 75 8.35 -8.47 3.02
N LEU A 76 8.51 -7.85 1.85
CA LEU A 76 9.73 -7.11 1.49
C LEU A 76 10.01 -5.96 2.46
N ILE A 77 9.00 -5.13 2.76
CA ILE A 77 9.14 -4.02 3.71
C ILE A 77 9.55 -4.54 5.09
N LYS A 78 8.97 -5.66 5.54
CA LYS A 78 9.35 -6.29 6.81
C LYS A 78 10.81 -6.79 6.79
N ILE A 79 11.26 -7.39 5.69
CA ILE A 79 12.66 -7.84 5.51
C ILE A 79 13.62 -6.66 5.57
N LEU A 80 13.25 -5.52 4.99
CA LEU A 80 14.01 -4.27 5.03
C LEU A 80 13.94 -3.55 6.40
N GLY A 81 13.36 -4.17 7.43
CA GLY A 81 13.20 -3.55 8.76
C GLY A 81 12.19 -2.39 8.78
N GLY A 82 11.40 -2.24 7.72
CA GLY A 82 10.41 -1.19 7.57
C GLY A 82 9.04 -1.54 8.12
N GLN A 83 8.12 -0.58 7.99
CA GLN A 83 6.72 -0.72 8.38
C GLN A 83 5.81 -0.27 7.25
N ILE A 84 4.73 -1.01 6.98
CA ILE A 84 3.66 -0.62 6.06
C ILE A 84 2.35 -0.50 6.82
N LYS A 85 1.59 0.56 6.54
CA LYS A 85 0.26 0.79 7.09
C LYS A 85 -0.71 1.20 5.97
N LEU A 86 -1.95 0.79 6.13
CA LEU A 86 -3.06 1.09 5.23
C LEU A 86 -4.19 1.71 6.06
N LYS A 87 -4.79 2.77 5.53
CA LYS A 87 -6.03 3.38 6.04
C LYS A 87 -7.00 3.56 4.88
N SER A 88 -8.27 3.22 5.07
CA SER A 88 -9.31 3.49 4.08
C SER A 88 -10.69 3.50 4.74
N THR A 89 -11.53 4.44 4.31
CA THR A 89 -12.98 4.52 4.61
C THR A 89 -13.67 5.02 3.35
N VAL A 90 -13.39 6.28 2.98
CA VAL A 90 -13.56 6.86 1.65
C VAL A 90 -12.19 7.39 1.28
N ARG A 91 -11.70 7.15 0.05
CA ARG A 91 -10.28 7.30 -0.32
C ARG A 91 -9.38 6.26 0.36
N ARG A 92 -8.26 5.94 -0.27
CA ARG A 92 -7.28 4.96 0.23
C ARG A 92 -5.95 5.64 0.44
N ARG A 93 -5.32 5.35 1.58
CA ARG A 93 -3.97 5.82 1.91
C ARG A 93 -3.10 4.66 2.37
N ILE A 94 -1.99 4.43 1.67
CA ILE A 94 -0.91 3.54 2.11
C ILE A 94 0.28 4.39 2.45
N TYR A 95 0.93 4.08 3.56
CA TYR A 95 2.18 4.71 3.92
C TYR A 95 3.16 3.68 4.47
N ILE A 96 4.43 3.89 4.12
CA ILE A 96 5.52 2.96 4.32
C ILE A 96 6.69 3.74 4.91
N PHE A 97 7.34 3.14 5.90
CA PHE A 97 8.60 3.58 6.46
C PHE A 97 9.65 2.53 6.10
N ILE A 98 10.77 2.95 5.52
CA ILE A 98 11.88 2.06 5.20
C ILE A 98 13.17 2.70 5.75
N PRO A 99 13.93 2.01 6.62
CA PRO A 99 15.29 2.40 6.94
C PRO A 99 16.13 2.52 5.67
N ALA A 100 16.84 3.62 5.51
CA ALA A 100 17.80 3.88 4.45
C ALA A 100 19.16 4.15 5.12
N GLY A 101 19.91 3.08 5.32
CA GLY A 101 21.31 3.12 5.74
C GLY A 101 22.16 2.41 4.69
N LEU A 102 23.32 3.00 4.40
CA LEU A 102 24.41 2.37 3.65
C LEU A 102 25.24 1.48 4.59
#